data_AF-A0AAD4LPW8-F1
#
_entry.id   AF-A0AAD4LPW8-F1
#
_cell.length_a   1.000
_cell.length_b   1.000
_cell.length_c   1.000
_cell.angle_alpha   90.00
_cell.angle_beta   90.00
_cell.angle_gamma   90.00
#
_symmetry.space_group_name_H-M   'P 1'
#
loop_
_entity.id
_entity.type
_entity.pdbx_description
1 polymer ?
#
loop_
_entity_poly.entity_id
_entity_poly.type
_entity_poly.pdbx_seq_one_letter_code
_entity_poly.pdbx_strand_id
1 'polypeptide(L)'
;MTKKTMGRHPVRLVTPYLGSPPTDNMLVTAIVEQNVPQLHFFVFDEPTEYLGPHHDLLLSSMPLCLEWLDYPVSSANKEESMDTKDGPDSRFGNYVAIGTLEPEIEIYSIDLLDSVARPRGRGHGQEEKAKHRSASEAHHVDAILSLSWNRTARQMLASGSADCTVKLWDLSRDPKEGALRSFGKLHMDKVQAV
;
A
#
# COMPACT_ATOMS: atom_id res chain seq x y z
N MET A 1 0.06 7.75 32.79
CA MET A 1 1.13 7.01 32.08
C MET A 1 0.64 6.62 30.69
N THR A 2 0.94 7.43 29.68
CA THR A 2 0.73 7.07 28.27
C THR A 2 1.81 6.08 27.88
N LYS A 3 1.43 4.82 27.64
CA LYS A 3 2.33 3.83 27.06
C LYS A 3 2.72 4.34 25.67
N LYS A 4 3.96 4.78 25.52
CA LYS A 4 4.58 5.05 24.22
C LYS A 4 4.64 3.69 23.52
N THR A 5 3.66 3.40 22.66
CA THR A 5 3.74 2.27 21.75
C THR A 5 4.98 2.49 20.91
N MET A 6 6.02 1.70 21.18
CA MET A 6 7.17 1.56 20.30
C MET A 6 6.60 1.06 18.99
N GLY A 7 6.38 1.96 18.04
CA GLY A 7 5.76 1.63 16.76
C GLY A 7 6.58 0.53 16.11
N ARG A 8 5.97 -0.64 15.86
CA ARG A 8 6.60 -1.63 15.00
C ARG A 8 6.57 -1.06 13.61
N HIS A 9 7.75 -0.73 13.07
CA HIS A 9 7.89 -0.31 11.69
C HIS A 9 7.58 -1.49 10.77
N PRO A 10 6.60 -1.38 9.85
CA PRO A 10 6.34 -2.42 8.87
C PRO A 10 7.60 -2.69 8.03
N VAL A 11 7.92 -3.96 7.83
CA VAL A 11 9.04 -4.42 7.00
C VAL A 11 8.58 -5.56 6.12
N ARG A 12 8.96 -5.54 4.84
CA ARG A 12 8.66 -6.63 3.90
C ARG A 12 9.88 -6.92 3.03
N LEU A 13 10.17 -8.21 2.88
CA LEU A 13 11.09 -8.70 1.87
C LEU A 13 10.33 -8.85 0.55
N VAL A 14 10.94 -8.35 -0.51
CA VAL A 14 10.37 -8.25 -1.85
C VAL A 14 11.35 -8.86 -2.84
N THR A 15 10.85 -9.57 -3.85
CA THR A 15 11.67 -10.07 -4.96
C THR A 15 11.10 -9.50 -6.26
N PRO A 16 11.69 -8.42 -6.81
CA PRO A 16 11.26 -7.84 -8.08
C PRO A 16 11.54 -8.82 -9.23
N TYR A 17 10.53 -9.04 -10.08
CA TYR A 17 10.69 -9.84 -11.30
C TYR A 17 11.03 -8.91 -12.47
N LEU A 18 12.31 -8.58 -12.61
CA LEU A 18 12.79 -7.67 -13.66
C LEU A 18 13.76 -8.41 -14.60
N GLY A 19 13.24 -9.37 -15.38
CA GLY A 19 13.85 -9.90 -16.62
C GLY A 19 15.31 -10.44 -16.57
N SER A 20 15.93 -10.49 -15.41
CA SER A 20 17.31 -10.89 -15.07
C SER A 20 17.21 -12.00 -14.00
N PRO A 21 18.26 -12.78 -13.67
CA PRO A 21 18.13 -13.85 -12.68
C PRO A 21 17.52 -13.33 -11.37
N PRO A 22 16.81 -14.17 -10.61
CA PRO A 22 16.00 -13.80 -9.44
C PRO A 22 16.85 -13.44 -8.21
N THR A 23 17.86 -12.59 -8.35
CA THR A 23 18.91 -12.37 -7.34
C THR A 23 18.76 -11.10 -6.53
N ASP A 24 18.01 -10.09 -7.00
CA ASP A 24 17.95 -8.80 -6.31
C ASP A 24 16.86 -8.82 -5.24
N ASN A 25 17.15 -9.43 -4.10
CA ASN A 25 16.26 -9.39 -2.95
C ASN A 25 16.18 -7.95 -2.42
N MET A 26 14.99 -7.36 -2.38
CA MET A 26 14.79 -6.01 -1.85
C MET A 26 14.16 -6.06 -0.46
N LEU A 27 14.64 -5.19 0.43
CA LEU A 27 14.02 -4.93 1.71
C LEU A 27 13.34 -3.57 1.66
N VAL A 28 12.05 -3.54 2.00
CA VAL A 28 11.29 -2.29 2.13
C VAL A 28 10.93 -2.10 3.60
N THR A 29 11.28 -0.94 4.14
CA THR A 29 10.94 -0.58 5.52
C THR A 29 10.16 0.73 5.54
N ALA A 30 9.17 0.82 6.43
CA ALA A 30 8.38 2.03 6.61
C ALA A 30 8.71 2.64 7.99
N ILE A 31 9.44 3.75 7.99
CA ILE A 31 10.00 4.37 9.18
C ILE A 31 9.44 5.78 9.37
N VAL A 32 9.44 6.24 10.63
CA VAL A 32 9.21 7.65 10.94
C VAL A 32 10.45 8.19 11.61
N GLU A 33 11.20 9.01 10.89
CA GLU A 33 12.44 9.60 11.38
C GLU A 33 12.20 11.10 11.59
N GLN A 34 12.50 11.60 12.79
CA GLN A 34 12.28 13.01 13.14
C GLN A 34 10.86 13.54 12.80
N ASN A 35 9.84 12.68 12.95
CA ASN A 35 8.44 12.98 12.62
C ASN A 35 8.13 13.10 11.11
N VAL A 36 9.04 12.64 10.25
CA VAL A 36 8.83 12.53 8.81
C VAL A 36 8.60 11.05 8.46
N PRO A 37 7.41 10.66 7.97
CA PRO A 37 7.14 9.29 7.57
C PRO A 37 7.72 9.02 6.17
N GLN A 38 8.47 7.93 6.04
CA GLN A 38 9.21 7.59 4.83
C GLN A 38 9.30 6.07 4.63
N LEU A 39 9.39 5.66 3.37
CA LEU A 39 9.82 4.33 2.96
C LEU A 39 11.30 4.36 2.65
N HIS A 40 12.03 3.37 3.15
CA HIS A 40 13.40 3.11 2.75
C HIS A 40 13.46 1.81 1.96
N PHE A 41 14.10 1.88 0.80
CA PHE A 41 14.31 0.73 -0.07
C PHE A 41 15.77 0.32 0.00
N PHE A 42 16.02 -0.97 0.22
CA PHE A 42 17.36 -1.54 0.21
C PHE A 42 17.41 -2.71 -0.77
N VAL A 43 18.56 -2.89 -1.42
CA VAL A 43 18.86 -4.06 -2.25
C VAL A 43 19.88 -4.91 -1.50
N PHE A 44 19.59 -6.21 -1.40
CA PHE A 44 20.46 -7.21 -0.80
C PHE A 44 21.19 -7.97 -1.90
N ASP A 45 22.51 -7.81 -1.91
CA ASP A 45 23.42 -8.54 -2.79
C ASP A 45 23.89 -9.82 -2.08
N GLU A 46 23.27 -10.96 -2.43
CA GLU A 46 23.53 -12.25 -1.79
C GLU A 46 25.01 -12.69 -1.86
N PRO A 47 25.71 -12.59 -3.02
CA PRO A 47 27.15 -12.87 -3.10
C PRO A 47 28.05 -12.11 -2.12
N THR A 48 27.72 -10.86 -1.81
CA THR A 48 28.54 -10.01 -0.93
C THR A 48 27.97 -9.85 0.48
N GLU A 49 26.79 -10.43 0.73
CA GLU A 49 25.98 -10.25 1.95
C GLU A 49 25.76 -8.76 2.30
N TYR A 50 25.78 -7.89 1.29
CA TYR A 50 25.67 -6.44 1.47
C TYR A 50 24.24 -5.97 1.28
N LEU A 51 23.75 -5.17 2.23
CA LEU A 51 22.46 -4.48 2.13
C LEU A 51 22.71 -2.99 1.87
N GLY A 52 22.51 -2.57 0.62
CA GLY A 52 22.73 -1.20 0.18
C GLY A 52 21.43 -0.40 0.06
N PRO A 53 21.42 0.91 0.36
CA PRO A 53 20.25 1.77 0.10
C PRO A 53 20.03 1.92 -1.40
N HIS A 54 18.76 2.00 -1.81
CA HIS A 54 18.35 2.18 -3.20
C HIS A 54 17.73 3.57 -3.43
N HIS A 55 16.65 3.90 -2.72
CA HIS A 55 16.08 5.24 -2.65
C HIS A 55 15.11 5.30 -1.47
N ASP A 56 14.60 6.49 -1.18
CA ASP A 56 13.58 6.71 -0.16
C ASP A 56 12.37 7.42 -0.76
N LEU A 57 11.18 7.21 -0.17
CA LEU A 57 9.95 7.86 -0.59
C LEU A 57 9.20 8.45 0.60
N LEU A 58 8.71 9.68 0.49
CA LEU A 58 7.93 10.33 1.54
C LEU A 58 6.47 9.86 1.52
N LEU A 59 5.96 9.52 2.70
CA LEU A 59 4.57 9.11 2.88
C LEU A 59 3.70 10.30 3.30
N SER A 60 2.40 10.20 3.07
CA SER A 60 1.46 11.24 3.53
C SER A 60 1.27 11.23 5.04
N SER A 61 1.46 10.08 5.69
CA SER A 61 1.17 9.88 7.11
C SER A 61 1.93 8.67 7.68
N MET A 62 1.81 8.44 8.98
CA MET A 62 2.53 7.38 9.69
C MET A 62 2.12 5.99 9.16
N PRO A 63 3.05 5.17 8.67
CA PRO A 63 2.77 3.84 8.14
C PRO A 63 2.41 2.86 9.25
N LEU A 64 1.41 2.01 9.02
CA LEU A 64 0.90 1.01 9.95
C LEU A 64 1.03 -0.41 9.40
N CYS A 65 0.88 -0.58 8.08
CA CYS A 65 1.06 -1.86 7.41
C CYS A 65 1.58 -1.66 5.98
N LEU A 66 2.20 -2.71 5.44
CA LEU A 66 2.82 -2.71 4.12
C LEU A 66 2.61 -4.08 3.46
N GLU A 67 2.18 -4.10 2.21
CA GLU A 67 2.05 -5.32 1.42
C GLU A 67 2.63 -5.13 0.02
N TRP A 68 3.45 -6.08 -0.42
CA TRP A 68 4.01 -6.08 -1.77
C TRP A 68 3.10 -6.80 -2.76
N LEU A 69 3.01 -6.28 -3.98
CA LEU A 69 2.19 -6.85 -5.04
C LEU A 69 2.88 -6.76 -6.40
N ASP A 70 2.71 -7.82 -7.21
CA ASP A 70 3.26 -7.91 -8.56
C ASP A 70 2.27 -7.50 -9.68
N TYR A 71 1.13 -6.90 -9.28
CA TYR A 71 -0.01 -6.67 -10.16
C TYR A 71 -0.12 -5.21 -10.60
N PRO A 72 -0.23 -4.93 -11.92
CA PRO A 72 -0.39 -3.57 -12.41
C PRO A 72 -1.74 -2.97 -11.97
N VAL A 73 -1.69 -1.84 -11.26
CA VAL A 73 -2.88 -1.12 -10.81
C VAL A 73 -3.41 -0.24 -11.95
N SER A 74 -4.72 -0.22 -12.18
CA SER A 74 -5.35 0.40 -13.37
C SER A 74 -5.03 1.88 -13.60
N SER A 75 -4.50 2.61 -12.62
CA SER A 75 -4.11 4.02 -12.76
C SER A 75 -2.65 4.21 -13.22
N ALA A 76 -1.83 3.16 -13.23
CA ALA A 76 -0.42 3.24 -13.61
C ALA A 76 -0.19 3.41 -15.12
N ASN A 77 -1.04 2.79 -15.96
CA ASN A 77 -0.69 2.51 -17.36
C ASN A 77 -1.68 3.09 -18.39
N LYS A 78 -2.52 4.07 -18.04
CA LYS A 78 -3.48 4.64 -19.01
C LYS A 78 -2.93 5.84 -19.81
N GLU A 79 -1.85 6.48 -19.37
CA GLU A 79 -1.36 7.72 -20.02
C GLU A 79 -0.02 7.57 -20.76
N GLU A 80 0.75 6.48 -20.60
CA GLU A 80 2.06 6.33 -21.26
C GLU A 80 2.19 5.21 -22.32
N SER A 81 1.16 4.42 -22.60
CA SER A 81 1.21 3.44 -23.70
C SER A 81 0.51 3.97 -24.97
N MET A 82 0.94 5.13 -25.48
CA MET A 82 0.62 5.55 -26.85
C MET A 82 1.73 5.25 -27.86
N ASP A 83 2.87 4.64 -27.46
CA ASP A 83 3.91 4.32 -28.46
C ASP A 83 4.89 3.18 -28.14
N THR A 84 4.49 2.11 -27.44
CA THR A 84 5.25 0.85 -27.47
C THR A 84 4.37 -0.35 -27.79
N LYS A 85 4.76 -1.04 -28.86
CA LYS A 85 4.25 -2.36 -29.27
C LYS A 85 4.77 -3.44 -28.32
N ASP A 86 4.45 -3.36 -27.04
CA ASP A 86 4.75 -4.46 -26.13
C ASP A 86 3.55 -5.37 -26.03
N GLY A 87 3.81 -6.67 -26.25
CA GLY A 87 2.81 -7.71 -26.39
C GLY A 87 2.00 -7.95 -25.10
N PRO A 88 1.36 -9.12 -24.96
CA PRO A 88 0.51 -9.47 -23.81
C PRO A 88 1.27 -9.61 -22.46
N ASP A 89 2.44 -8.97 -22.31
CA ASP A 89 3.46 -9.15 -21.27
C ASP A 89 3.72 -7.93 -20.37
N SER A 90 2.89 -6.87 -20.41
CA SER A 90 2.73 -5.97 -19.25
C SER A 90 1.97 -6.70 -18.11
N ARG A 91 2.44 -7.88 -17.71
CA ARG A 91 1.76 -8.83 -16.81
C ARG A 91 2.20 -8.75 -15.36
N PHE A 92 3.32 -8.08 -15.11
CA PHE A 92 3.98 -7.98 -13.82
C PHE A 92 4.51 -6.55 -13.65
N GLY A 93 4.33 -5.98 -12.47
CA GLY A 93 4.98 -4.75 -12.06
C GLY A 93 5.43 -4.85 -10.61
N ASN A 94 6.18 -3.88 -10.10
CA ASN A 94 6.70 -3.92 -8.75
C ASN A 94 6.05 -2.81 -7.93
N TYR A 95 5.10 -3.18 -7.06
CA TYR A 95 4.33 -2.19 -6.30
C TYR A 95 4.28 -2.52 -4.82
N VAL A 96 4.08 -1.47 -4.03
CA VAL A 96 3.86 -1.58 -2.59
C VAL A 96 2.58 -0.84 -2.22
N ALA A 97 1.67 -1.57 -1.56
CA ALA A 97 0.47 -1.02 -0.93
C ALA A 97 0.75 -0.72 0.55
N ILE A 98 0.30 0.43 1.01
CA ILE A 98 0.62 0.97 2.33
C ILE A 98 -0.65 1.44 3.00
N GLY A 99 -0.85 0.97 4.23
CA GLY A 99 -1.86 1.51 5.13
C GLY A 99 -1.22 2.47 6.11
N THR A 100 -1.82 3.64 6.29
CA THR A 100 -1.34 4.69 7.19
C THR A 100 -2.41 5.07 8.22
N LEU A 101 -2.13 6.08 9.05
CA LEU A 101 -3.16 6.69 9.90
C LEU A 101 -4.29 7.37 9.09
N GLU A 102 -4.06 7.66 7.81
CA GLU A 102 -5.11 8.13 6.91
C GLU A 102 -5.99 6.97 6.44
N PRO A 103 -7.26 7.26 6.08
CA PRO A 103 -8.18 6.23 5.59
C PRO A 103 -7.90 5.77 4.15
N GLU A 104 -6.92 6.36 3.48
CA GLU A 104 -6.56 6.02 2.10
C GLU A 104 -5.48 4.92 2.09
N ILE A 105 -5.62 3.97 1.16
CA ILE A 105 -4.56 2.99 0.85
C ILE A 105 -3.66 3.63 -0.19
N GLU A 106 -2.37 3.78 0.10
CA GLU A 106 -1.42 4.34 -0.86
C GLU A 106 -0.74 3.21 -1.63
N ILE A 107 -0.66 3.31 -2.96
CA ILE A 107 0.10 2.37 -3.78
C ILE A 107 1.17 3.12 -4.56
N TYR A 108 2.41 2.67 -4.37
CA TYR A 108 3.59 3.20 -5.04
C TYR A 108 4.18 2.11 -5.95
N SER A 109 4.65 2.51 -7.13
CA SER A 109 5.58 1.66 -7.88
C SER A 109 6.94 1.78 -7.21
N ILE A 110 7.62 0.66 -7.02
CA ILE A 110 8.97 0.62 -6.45
C ILE A 110 10.01 0.95 -7.53
N ASP A 111 9.64 0.82 -8.81
CA ASP A 111 10.51 1.12 -9.95
C ASP A 111 10.47 2.61 -10.32
N LEU A 112 9.45 3.34 -9.87
CA LEU A 112 9.25 4.77 -10.11
C LEU A 112 9.38 5.55 -8.79
N LEU A 113 9.87 6.78 -8.85
CA LEU A 113 9.93 7.65 -7.67
C LEU A 113 8.58 8.26 -7.29
N ASP A 114 7.50 7.94 -8.03
CA ASP A 114 6.20 8.60 -7.93
C ASP A 114 5.07 7.70 -7.41
N SER A 115 4.08 8.32 -6.76
CA SER A 115 2.86 7.64 -6.32
C SER A 115 1.95 7.29 -7.49
N VAL A 116 1.48 6.04 -7.56
CA VAL A 116 0.80 5.51 -8.75
C VAL A 116 -0.71 5.35 -8.56
N ALA A 117 -1.18 5.14 -7.33
CA ALA A 117 -2.60 5.09 -7.05
C ALA A 117 -2.95 5.54 -5.62
N ARG A 118 -4.03 6.31 -5.52
CA ARG A 118 -4.72 6.65 -4.27
C ARG A 118 -6.22 6.41 -4.50
N PRO A 119 -6.86 5.40 -3.91
CA PRO A 119 -8.31 5.29 -3.86
C PRO A 119 -8.84 6.49 -3.06
N ARG A 120 -9.17 7.57 -3.77
CA ARG A 120 -9.51 8.85 -3.15
C ARG A 120 -10.85 8.82 -2.45
N GLY A 121 -10.86 9.31 -1.21
CA GLY A 121 -12.06 9.60 -0.43
C GLY A 121 -12.07 11.04 0.07
N ARG A 122 -12.21 12.03 -0.83
CA ARG A 122 -12.45 13.48 -0.58
C ARG A 122 -11.54 14.18 0.47
N GLY A 123 -10.72 15.11 -0.04
CA GLY A 123 -10.62 16.51 0.41
C GLY A 123 -9.99 16.79 1.78
N HIS A 124 -8.76 17.31 1.77
CA HIS A 124 -8.12 17.96 2.93
C HIS A 124 -9.03 19.04 3.52
N GLY A 125 -9.59 18.76 4.69
CA GLY A 125 -10.32 19.71 5.52
C GLY A 125 -9.96 19.45 6.97
N GLN A 126 -9.27 20.43 7.57
CA GLN A 126 -8.94 20.69 8.98
C GLN A 126 -9.05 19.53 9.98
N GLU A 127 -8.00 19.33 10.78
CA GLU A 127 -7.98 18.48 11.97
C GLU A 127 -9.09 18.88 12.97
N GLU A 128 -10.31 18.39 12.74
CA GLU A 128 -11.34 18.33 13.76
C GLU A 128 -11.24 16.97 14.47
N LYS A 129 -11.20 17.02 15.81
CA LYS A 129 -11.27 15.86 16.71
C LYS A 129 -12.13 14.75 16.11
N ALA A 130 -11.60 13.52 16.08
CA ALA A 130 -12.23 12.31 15.56
C ALA A 130 -13.69 12.15 16.04
N LYS A 131 -14.62 12.80 15.35
CA LYS A 131 -16.03 12.42 15.34
C LYS A 131 -16.05 11.07 14.63
N HIS A 132 -16.75 10.11 15.22
CA HIS A 132 -16.97 8.80 14.64
C HIS A 132 -17.62 8.99 13.26
N ARG A 133 -16.82 8.99 12.19
CA ARG A 133 -17.30 9.10 10.82
C ARG A 133 -18.10 7.83 10.56
N SER A 134 -19.33 7.97 10.08
CA SER A 134 -20.15 6.80 9.74
C SER A 134 -19.42 5.98 8.69
N ALA A 135 -19.31 4.67 8.90
CA ALA A 135 -18.69 3.77 7.93
C ALA A 135 -19.28 3.97 6.53
N SER A 136 -18.41 4.04 5.53
CA SER A 136 -18.76 4.16 4.12
C SER A 136 -18.63 2.78 3.47
N GLU A 137 -19.47 2.45 2.49
CA GLU A 137 -19.32 1.19 1.76
C GLU A 137 -18.17 1.25 0.75
N ALA A 138 -17.90 2.42 0.18
CA ALA A 138 -16.96 2.60 -0.92
C ALA A 138 -15.51 2.88 -0.48
N HIS A 139 -15.30 3.48 0.69
CA HIS A 139 -13.95 3.85 1.17
C HIS A 139 -13.89 3.70 2.69
N HIS A 140 -12.68 3.52 3.22
CA HIS A 140 -12.49 3.57 4.67
C HIS A 140 -12.65 5.01 5.17
N VAL A 141 -12.97 5.15 6.45
CA VAL A 141 -13.15 6.47 7.09
C VAL A 141 -12.24 6.69 8.31
N ASP A 142 -11.41 5.70 8.63
CA ASP A 142 -10.39 5.72 9.68
C ASP A 142 -9.16 4.89 9.22
N ALA A 143 -8.08 4.94 10.01
CA ALA A 143 -6.76 4.38 9.72
C ALA A 143 -6.77 2.94 9.16
N ILE A 144 -5.89 2.66 8.21
CA ILE A 144 -5.72 1.32 7.62
C ILE A 144 -4.69 0.54 8.44
N LEU A 145 -5.14 -0.53 9.09
CA LEU A 145 -4.33 -1.27 10.07
C LEU A 145 -3.70 -2.52 9.48
N SER A 146 -4.29 -3.10 8.43
CA SER A 146 -3.79 -4.30 7.78
C SER A 146 -4.19 -4.36 6.31
N LEU A 147 -3.31 -4.93 5.50
CA LEU A 147 -3.48 -5.17 4.07
C LEU A 147 -3.07 -6.61 3.77
N SER A 148 -3.80 -7.26 2.86
CA SER A 148 -3.51 -8.62 2.42
C SER A 148 -3.86 -8.77 0.95
N TRP A 149 -2.84 -9.08 0.15
CA TRP A 149 -2.98 -9.22 -1.30
C TRP A 149 -3.13 -10.68 -1.71
N ASN A 150 -4.07 -10.96 -2.62
CA ASN A 150 -4.36 -12.33 -3.03
C ASN A 150 -3.45 -12.77 -4.19
N ARG A 151 -2.58 -13.74 -3.94
CA ARG A 151 -1.64 -14.27 -4.94
C ARG A 151 -2.30 -15.11 -6.05
N THR A 152 -3.52 -15.60 -5.85
CA THR A 152 -4.28 -16.39 -6.84
C THR A 152 -5.15 -15.48 -7.71
N ALA A 153 -5.98 -14.66 -7.07
CA ALA A 153 -6.76 -13.63 -7.74
C ALA A 153 -6.01 -12.30 -7.62
N ARG A 154 -4.98 -12.11 -8.47
CA ARG A 154 -3.99 -11.01 -8.36
C ARG A 154 -4.56 -9.60 -8.38
N GLN A 155 -5.77 -9.41 -8.89
CA GLN A 155 -6.45 -8.12 -8.84
C GLN A 155 -7.05 -7.80 -7.46
N MET A 156 -7.14 -8.79 -6.55
CA MET A 156 -7.86 -8.65 -5.29
C MET A 156 -6.94 -8.23 -4.15
N LEU A 157 -7.33 -7.17 -3.45
CA LEU A 157 -6.70 -6.71 -2.21
C LEU A 157 -7.75 -6.67 -1.10
N ALA A 158 -7.37 -7.09 0.11
CA ALA A 158 -8.18 -6.93 1.32
C ALA A 158 -7.54 -5.89 2.24
N SER A 159 -8.36 -5.11 2.94
CA SER A 159 -7.92 -4.17 3.97
C SER A 159 -8.77 -4.27 5.23
N GLY A 160 -8.13 -4.11 6.38
CA GLY A 160 -8.77 -3.94 7.69
C GLY A 160 -8.49 -2.54 8.25
N SER A 161 -9.50 -1.91 8.84
CA SER A 161 -9.40 -0.52 9.32
C SER A 161 -9.87 -0.36 10.77
N ALA A 162 -9.44 0.75 11.37
CA ALA A 162 -9.96 1.26 12.63
C ALA A 162 -11.46 1.64 12.56
N ASP A 163 -12.04 1.75 11.36
CA ASP A 163 -13.48 1.99 11.17
C ASP A 163 -14.37 0.74 11.40
N CYS A 164 -13.77 -0.33 11.92
CA CYS A 164 -14.41 -1.63 12.22
C CYS A 164 -14.92 -2.37 10.97
N THR A 165 -14.44 -2.00 9.77
CA THR A 165 -14.80 -2.68 8.52
C THR A 165 -13.62 -3.40 7.89
N VAL A 166 -13.94 -4.48 7.17
CA VAL A 166 -13.05 -5.07 6.16
C VAL A 166 -13.55 -4.68 4.79
N LYS A 167 -12.64 -4.36 3.86
CA LYS A 167 -12.99 -4.06 2.47
C LYS A 167 -12.21 -4.94 1.50
N LEU A 168 -12.90 -5.29 0.41
CA LEU A 168 -12.30 -5.95 -0.74
C LEU A 168 -12.22 -4.98 -1.90
N TRP A 169 -11.05 -4.91 -2.52
CA TRP A 169 -10.74 -4.02 -3.61
C TRP A 169 -10.36 -4.83 -4.84
N ASP A 170 -10.69 -4.29 -6.01
CA ASP A 170 -10.25 -4.80 -7.29
C ASP A 170 -9.34 -3.75 -7.93
N LEU A 171 -8.04 -4.05 -7.97
CA LEU A 171 -6.97 -3.17 -8.45
C LEU A 171 -7.04 -2.91 -9.96
N SER A 172 -7.85 -3.68 -10.70
CA SER A 172 -8.07 -3.50 -12.14
C SER A 172 -9.12 -2.43 -12.47
N ARG A 173 -9.88 -1.95 -11.47
CA ARG A 173 -10.93 -0.94 -11.63
C ARG A 173 -10.38 0.47 -11.39
N ASP A 174 -11.13 1.48 -11.84
CA ASP A 174 -10.79 2.87 -11.51
C ASP A 174 -10.87 3.04 -9.99
N PRO A 175 -9.81 3.56 -9.32
CA PRO A 175 -9.82 3.79 -7.88
C PRO A 175 -11.00 4.65 -7.38
N LYS A 176 -11.61 5.45 -8.24
CA LYS A 176 -12.81 6.27 -7.95
C LYS A 176 -14.07 5.43 -7.73
N GLU A 177 -14.10 4.18 -8.21
CA GLU A 177 -15.24 3.29 -8.01
C GLU A 177 -15.32 2.72 -6.58
N GLY A 178 -14.22 2.82 -5.81
CA GLY A 178 -14.15 2.38 -4.43
C GLY A 178 -14.11 0.86 -4.24
N ALA A 179 -14.36 0.42 -3.02
CA ALA A 179 -14.34 -0.98 -2.64
C ALA A 179 -15.42 -1.79 -3.36
N LEU A 180 -15.07 -3.00 -3.79
CA LEU A 180 -16.00 -3.97 -4.37
C LEU A 180 -17.02 -4.43 -3.32
N ARG A 181 -16.57 -4.67 -2.08
CA ARG A 181 -17.42 -5.03 -0.95
C ARG A 181 -16.89 -4.48 0.36
N SER A 182 -17.84 -4.24 1.27
CA SER A 182 -17.63 -3.76 2.63
C SER A 182 -18.24 -4.76 3.61
N PHE A 183 -17.52 -5.06 4.69
CA PHE A 183 -17.95 -5.99 5.73
C PHE A 183 -17.92 -5.32 7.10
N GLY A 184 -18.86 -4.40 7.35
CA GLY A 184 -18.93 -3.64 8.61
C GLY A 184 -19.74 -4.29 9.74
N LYS A 185 -20.43 -5.41 9.48
CA LYS A 185 -21.25 -6.09 10.50
C LYS A 185 -20.56 -7.29 11.16
N LEU A 186 -19.36 -7.64 10.71
CA LEU A 186 -18.61 -8.80 11.20
C LEU A 186 -17.80 -8.48 12.45
N HIS A 187 -17.30 -7.26 12.57
CA HIS A 187 -16.43 -6.82 13.66
C HIS A 187 -17.09 -5.72 14.48
N MET A 188 -16.92 -5.77 15.80
CA MET A 188 -17.44 -4.78 16.75
C MET A 188 -16.38 -3.78 17.20
N ASP A 189 -15.12 -3.98 16.77
CA ASP A 189 -13.96 -3.17 17.10
C ASP A 189 -13.01 -3.15 15.89
N LYS A 190 -11.92 -2.37 16.00
CA LYS A 190 -10.90 -2.16 14.97
C LYS A 190 -10.37 -3.48 14.40
N VAL A 191 -10.28 -3.56 13.09
CA VAL A 191 -9.75 -4.75 12.41
C VAL A 191 -8.24 -4.60 12.23
N GLN A 192 -7.48 -5.30 13.08
CA GLN A 192 -6.02 -5.16 13.14
C GLN A 192 -5.25 -6.14 12.23
N ALA A 193 -5.93 -7.14 11.65
CA ALA A 193 -5.35 -8.14 10.76
C ALA A 193 -6.40 -8.68 9.79
N VAL A 194 -6.01 -8.87 8.53
CA VAL A 194 -6.79 -9.51 7.45
C VAL A 194 -5.95 -10.49 6.65
#